data_AF-A0A7S1ZEG8-F1
#
_entry.id   AF-A0A7S1ZEG8-F1
#
_cell.length_a   1.000
_cell.length_b   1.000
_cell.length_c   1.000
_cell.angle_alpha   90.00
_cell.angle_beta   90.00
_cell.angle_gamma   90.00
#
_symmetry.space_group_name_H-M   'P 1'
#
loop_
_entity.id
_entity.type
_entity.pdbx_description
1 polymer ?
#
loop_
_entity_poly.entity_id
_entity_poly.type
_entity_poly.pdbx_seq_one_letter_code
_entity_poly.pdbx_strand_id
1 'polypeptide(L)'
;MSKTGFLENIRKSANGILGMSTSRNSFINQLFATGKLTKWQFSLCFNRQFYVNGTNPAKTESGTMTLGGYEPLHLTTPMVYAKNTKQNGAPYSVYISGMYLRKGGGQ
;
A
#
# COMPACT_ATOMS: atom_id res chain seq x y z
N MET A 1 -8.04 0.15 -34.60
CA MET A 1 -8.47 -0.62 -33.40
C MET A 1 -7.41 -0.44 -32.31
N SER A 2 -7.59 0.54 -31.42
CA SER A 2 -6.60 0.87 -30.38
C SER A 2 -6.87 0.08 -29.09
N LYS A 3 -5.92 -0.77 -28.68
CA LYS A 3 -5.89 -1.42 -27.37
C LYS A 3 -5.27 -0.46 -26.35
N THR A 4 -6.08 0.41 -25.75
CA THR A 4 -5.64 1.35 -24.70
C THR A 4 -6.61 1.44 -23.51
N GLY A 5 -7.33 0.35 -23.18
CA GLY A 5 -8.48 0.42 -22.24
C GLY A 5 -8.21 0.13 -20.76
N PHE A 6 -7.08 -0.48 -20.38
CA PHE A 6 -6.94 -1.01 -19.00
C PHE A 6 -6.31 0.00 -18.02
N LEU A 7 -5.31 0.77 -18.44
CA LEU A 7 -4.62 1.71 -17.53
C LEU A 7 -5.30 3.08 -17.40
N GLU A 8 -6.25 3.42 -18.28
CA GLU A 8 -6.93 4.73 -18.22
C GLU A 8 -8.06 4.80 -17.17
N ASN A 9 -8.67 3.67 -16.81
CA ASN A 9 -9.89 3.68 -15.98
C ASN A 9 -9.65 3.88 -14.47
N ILE A 10 -8.43 3.67 -13.97
CA ILE A 10 -8.13 3.88 -12.54
C ILE A 10 -8.12 5.37 -12.17
N ARG A 11 -7.80 6.26 -13.13
CA ARG A 11 -7.78 7.72 -12.89
C ARG A 11 -9.17 8.35 -12.77
N LYS A 12 -10.24 7.68 -13.19
CA LYS A 12 -11.58 8.29 -13.27
C LYS A 12 -12.35 8.35 -11.95
N SER A 13 -11.93 7.64 -10.90
CA SER A 13 -12.64 7.61 -9.60
C SER A 13 -11.91 8.36 -8.47
N ALA A 14 -10.70 8.87 -8.70
CA ALA A 14 -9.93 9.57 -7.68
C ALA A 14 -9.86 11.06 -8.01
N ASN A 15 -10.29 11.91 -7.07
CA ASN A 15 -10.19 13.37 -7.22
C ASN A 15 -8.78 13.91 -6.93
N GLY A 16 -7.85 13.07 -6.51
CA GLY A 16 -6.49 13.47 -6.17
C GLY A 16 -5.60 12.31 -5.75
N ILE A 17 -4.33 12.63 -5.48
CA ILE A 17 -3.31 11.70 -5.00
C ILE A 17 -2.90 12.12 -3.58
N LEU A 18 -2.88 11.16 -2.65
CA LEU A 18 -2.42 11.37 -1.29
C LEU A 18 -0.93 11.00 -1.16
N GLY A 19 -0.07 12.00 -0.92
CA GLY A 19 1.35 11.79 -0.74
C GLY A 19 1.72 11.20 0.63
N MET A 20 2.28 9.99 0.63
CA MET A 20 2.64 9.23 1.85
C MET A 20 4.15 9.02 2.03
N SER A 21 5.00 9.74 1.29
CA SER A 21 6.47 9.54 1.32
C SER A 21 7.12 10.00 2.63
N THR A 22 8.45 9.88 2.71
CA THR A 22 9.25 10.38 3.84
C THR A 22 9.40 11.91 3.87
N SER A 23 8.70 12.66 3.00
CA SER A 23 8.80 14.12 2.94
C SER A 23 8.17 14.78 4.14
N ARG A 24 8.77 15.85 4.69
CA ARG A 24 8.21 16.60 5.83
C ARG A 24 6.77 17.06 5.61
N ASN A 25 6.41 17.37 4.37
CA ASN A 25 5.06 17.79 3.98
C ASN A 25 4.15 16.64 3.52
N SER A 26 4.55 15.37 3.69
CA SER A 26 3.66 14.24 3.42
C SER A 26 2.50 14.22 4.42
N PHE A 27 1.38 13.63 4.01
CA PHE A 27 0.16 13.61 4.83
C PHE A 27 0.40 13.01 6.22
N ILE A 28 1.10 11.87 6.28
CA ILE A 28 1.41 11.21 7.54
C ILE A 28 2.31 12.04 8.45
N ASN A 29 3.28 12.77 7.88
CA ASN A 29 4.19 13.63 8.64
C ASN A 29 3.46 14.84 9.22
N GLN A 30 2.53 15.42 8.46
CA GLN A 30 1.69 16.50 8.95
C GLN A 30 0.78 16.04 10.10
N LEU A 31 0.16 14.87 10.00
CA LEU A 31 -0.67 14.31 11.06
C LEU A 31 0.13 14.02 12.34
N PHE A 32 1.35 13.50 12.21
CA PHE A 32 2.21 13.28 13.36
C PHE A 32 2.69 14.59 13.99
N ALA A 33 3.15 15.54 13.16
CA ALA A 33 3.63 16.85 13.62
C ALA A 33 2.55 17.69 14.33
N THR A 34 1.28 17.48 13.98
CA THR A 34 0.13 18.15 14.62
C THR A 34 -0.45 17.36 15.81
N GLY A 35 0.22 16.29 16.24
CA GLY A 35 -0.18 15.49 17.40
C GLY A 35 -1.46 14.67 17.17
N LYS A 36 -1.90 14.49 15.91
CA LYS A 36 -3.08 13.66 15.59
C LYS A 36 -2.76 12.17 15.59
N LEU A 37 -1.48 11.80 15.51
CA LEU A 37 -1.01 10.43 15.63
C LEU A 37 -0.04 10.33 16.80
N THR A 38 -0.23 9.32 17.64
CA THR A 38 0.68 9.00 18.76
C THR A 38 1.97 8.36 18.27
N LYS A 39 1.92 7.63 17.15
CA LYS A 39 3.07 6.95 16.54
C LYS A 39 3.23 7.40 15.09
N TRP A 40 4.48 7.60 14.68
CA TRP A 40 4.83 8.00 13.33
C TRP A 40 4.92 6.79 12.39
N GLN A 41 3.78 6.17 12.10
CA GLN A 41 3.70 4.97 11.27
C GLN A 41 2.32 4.84 10.61
N PHE A 42 2.23 4.04 9.55
CA PHE A 42 0.98 3.65 8.90
C PHE A 42 1.11 2.26 8.30
N SER A 43 -0.02 1.59 8.06
CA SER A 43 -0.06 0.29 7.39
C SER A 43 -1.09 0.25 6.27
N LEU A 44 -0.82 -0.60 5.27
CA LEU A 44 -1.72 -0.87 4.15
C LEU A 44 -1.93 -2.39 4.07
N CYS A 45 -3.19 -2.81 4.10
CA CYS A 45 -3.58 -4.20 3.85
C CYS A 45 -4.55 -4.21 2.67
N PHE A 46 -4.07 -4.64 1.50
CA PHE A 46 -4.90 -4.71 0.30
C PHE A 46 -5.53 -6.08 0.16
N ASN A 47 -6.83 -6.11 -0.17
CA ASN A 47 -7.50 -7.36 -0.46
C ASN A 47 -7.10 -7.86 -1.85
N ARG A 48 -6.98 -9.18 -2.01
CA ARG A 48 -6.84 -9.79 -3.34
C ARG A 48 -8.16 -9.59 -4.08
N GLN A 49 -8.13 -8.83 -5.18
CA GLN A 49 -9.27 -8.80 -6.09
C GLN A 49 -9.33 -10.14 -6.81
N PHE A 50 -10.26 -11.01 -6.41
CA PHE A 50 -10.66 -12.13 -7.24
C PHE A 50 -11.58 -11.57 -8.32
N TYR A 51 -11.19 -11.72 -9.59
CA TYR A 51 -12.11 -11.57 -10.71
C TYR A 51 -13.15 -12.70 -10.61
N VAL A 52 -14.19 -12.50 -9.81
CA VAL A 52 -15.33 -13.41 -9.77
C VAL A 52 -16.35 -12.86 -10.76
N ASN A 53 -16.47 -13.53 -11.91
CA ASN A 53 -17.57 -13.29 -12.84
C ASN A 53 -18.90 -13.47 -12.09
N GLY A 54 -19.58 -12.37 -11.74
CA GLY A 54 -20.94 -12.40 -11.19
C GLY A 54 -21.16 -11.77 -9.81
N THR A 55 -20.13 -11.31 -9.09
CA THR A 55 -20.35 -10.55 -7.84
C THR A 55 -20.36 -9.04 -8.11
N ASN A 56 -21.43 -8.38 -7.65
CA ASN A 56 -21.62 -6.94 -7.76
C ASN A 56 -20.37 -6.18 -7.24
N PRO A 57 -19.63 -5.42 -8.09
CA PRO A 57 -18.38 -4.77 -7.70
C PRO A 57 -18.56 -3.72 -6.57
N ALA A 58 -19.80 -3.33 -6.29
CA ALA A 58 -20.16 -2.38 -5.23
C ALA A 58 -20.02 -2.95 -3.79
N LYS A 59 -19.77 -4.26 -3.61
CA LYS A 59 -19.69 -4.89 -2.27
C LYS A 59 -18.31 -5.42 -1.89
N THR A 60 -17.30 -5.22 -2.73
CA THR A 60 -15.96 -5.73 -2.46
C THR A 60 -15.11 -4.64 -1.82
N GLU A 61 -14.82 -4.78 -0.53
CA GLU A 61 -13.87 -3.91 0.18
C GLU A 61 -12.47 -4.07 -0.45
N SER A 62 -11.80 -2.96 -0.79
CA SER A 62 -10.49 -2.99 -1.47
C SER A 62 -9.31 -3.23 -0.51
N GLY A 63 -9.58 -3.22 0.80
CA GLY A 63 -8.59 -3.32 1.86
C GLY A 63 -8.66 -2.15 2.82
N THR A 64 -7.72 -2.10 3.75
CA THR A 64 -7.71 -1.16 4.88
C THR A 64 -6.40 -0.38 4.97
N MET A 65 -6.51 0.88 5.37
CA MET A 65 -5.37 1.74 5.74
C MET A 65 -5.49 2.12 7.22
N THR A 66 -4.44 1.89 7.99
CA THR A 66 -4.38 2.27 9.41
C THR A 66 -3.32 3.34 9.60
N LEU A 67 -3.67 4.44 10.27
CA LEU A 67 -2.75 5.52 10.62
C LEU A 67 -2.33 5.41 12.09
N GLY A 68 -1.06 5.63 12.39
CA GLY A 68 -0.50 5.51 13.75
C GLY A 68 -0.27 4.06 14.21
N GLY A 69 -0.50 3.08 13.35
CA GLY A 69 -0.52 1.68 13.75
C GLY A 69 -0.62 0.70 12.60
N TYR A 70 -0.95 -0.51 13.00
CA TYR A 70 -1.43 -1.60 12.15
C TYR A 70 -2.60 -2.27 12.87
N GLU A 71 -3.44 -2.97 12.12
CA GLU A 71 -4.54 -3.77 12.66
C GLU A 71 -4.07 -5.22 12.85
N PRO A 72 -3.95 -5.73 14.10
CA PRO A 72 -3.49 -7.09 14.36
C PRO A 72 -4.36 -8.17 13.73
N LEU A 73 -5.67 -7.92 13.56
CA LEU A 73 -6.59 -8.89 12.95
C LEU A 73 -6.27 -9.19 11.48
N HIS A 74 -5.49 -8.34 10.82
CA HIS A 74 -5.06 -8.57 9.44
C HIS A 74 -3.76 -9.39 9.32
N LEU A 75 -3.12 -9.74 10.44
CA LEU A 75 -1.86 -10.48 10.45
C LEU A 75 -2.08 -11.96 10.71
N THR A 76 -1.62 -12.82 9.81
CA THR A 76 -1.57 -14.28 10.01
C THR A 76 -0.21 -14.75 10.51
N THR A 77 0.81 -13.90 10.41
CA THR A 77 2.19 -14.16 10.84
C THR A 77 2.79 -12.93 11.52
N PRO A 78 3.82 -13.09 12.36
CA PRO A 78 4.52 -11.97 12.95
C PRO A 78 5.10 -11.02 11.89
N MET A 79 5.02 -9.70 12.13
CA MET A 79 5.64 -8.72 11.25
C MET A 79 7.16 -8.81 11.30
N VAL A 80 7.76 -8.71 10.12
CA VAL A 80 9.21 -8.58 9.94
C VAL A 80 9.54 -7.18 9.43
N TYR A 81 10.67 -6.65 9.87
CA TYR A 81 11.08 -5.28 9.56
C TYR A 81 12.34 -5.25 8.71
N ALA A 82 12.40 -4.29 7.80
CA ALA A 82 13.58 -3.99 7.01
C ALA A 82 13.96 -2.52 7.20
N LYS A 83 15.26 -2.21 7.15
CA LYS A 83 15.75 -0.84 7.26
C LYS A 83 15.39 -0.07 6.00
N ASN A 84 14.72 1.07 6.16
CA ASN A 84 14.54 2.02 5.07
C ASN A 84 15.89 2.65 4.68
N THR A 85 16.26 2.53 3.40
CA THR A 85 17.56 2.96 2.87
C THR A 85 17.54 4.41 2.36
N LYS A 86 16.37 5.05 2.28
CA LYS A 86 16.20 6.42 1.79
C LYS A 86 15.42 7.27 2.79
N GLN A 87 15.83 8.53 2.95
CA GLN A 87 15.17 9.53 3.79
C GLN A 87 15.02 10.85 3.01
N ASN A 88 14.49 11.90 3.66
CA ASN A 88 14.39 13.26 3.12
C ASN A 88 13.53 13.40 1.85
N GLY A 89 12.26 12.99 1.92
CA GLY A 89 11.32 13.18 0.80
C GLY A 89 11.30 12.04 -0.22
N ALA A 90 12.21 11.08 -0.10
CA ALA A 90 12.28 9.93 -0.96
C ALA A 90 11.16 8.90 -0.70
N PRO A 91 10.87 8.02 -1.68
CA PRO A 91 10.07 6.82 -1.48
C PRO A 91 10.68 5.89 -0.43
N TYR A 92 9.83 5.12 0.27
CA TYR A 92 10.30 4.03 1.14
C TYR A 92 11.03 2.98 0.29
N SER A 93 12.27 2.69 0.67
CA SER A 93 13.18 1.84 -0.10
C SER A 93 13.87 0.84 0.81
N VAL A 94 14.02 -0.41 0.38
CA VAL A 94 14.69 -1.46 1.15
C VAL A 94 15.73 -2.17 0.28
N TYR A 95 16.73 -2.79 0.91
CA TYR A 95 17.70 -3.63 0.21
C TYR A 95 17.18 -5.07 0.13
N ILE A 96 17.22 -5.66 -1.07
CA ILE A 96 16.82 -7.06 -1.31
C ILE A 96 18.09 -7.86 -1.62
N SER A 97 18.42 -8.83 -0.77
CA SER A 97 19.65 -9.63 -0.89
C SER A 97 19.62 -10.63 -2.06
N GLY A 98 18.44 -11.08 -2.46
CA GLY A 98 18.28 -12.03 -3.55
C GLY A 98 16.82 -12.27 -3.90
N MET A 99 16.56 -12.56 -5.17
CA MET A 99 15.25 -12.96 -5.68
C MET A 99 15.37 -14.39 -6.18
N TYR A 100 14.60 -15.29 -5.59
CA TYR A 100 14.69 -16.73 -5.87
C TYR A 100 13.39 -17.21 -6.48
N LEU A 101 13.49 -18.02 -7.53
CA LEU A 101 12.37 -18.73 -8.12
C LEU A 101 12.47 -20.20 -7.76
N ARG A 102 11.32 -20.82 -7.43
CA ARG A 102 11.26 -22.26 -7.20
C ARG A 102 11.62 -22.98 -8.50
N LYS A 103 12.51 -23.97 -8.40
CA LYS A 103 12.81 -24.88 -9.51
C LYS A 103 11.51 -25.58 -9.95
N GLY A 104 11.11 -25.40 -11.20
CA GLY A 104 9.84 -25.91 -11.74
C GLY A 104 8.68 -24.91 -11.83
N GLY A 105 8.84 -23.67 -11.35
CA GLY A 105 7.84 -22.60 -11.51
C GLY A 105 6.69 -22.59 -10.48
N GLY A 106 5.68 -21.74 -10.72
CA GLY A 106 4.43 -21.68 -9.96
C GLY A 106 3.34 -22.49 -10.66
N GLN A 107 2.60 -23.28 -9.88
CA GLN A 107 1.50 -24.14 -10.36
C GLN A 107 0.23 -23.33 -10.62
#